data_AF-A0A967WCR2-F1
#
_entry.id   AF-A0A967WCR2-F1
#
_cell.length_a   1.000
_cell.length_b   1.000
_cell.length_c   1.000
_cell.angle_alpha   90.00
_cell.angle_beta   90.00
_cell.angle_gamma   90.00
#
_symmetry.space_group_name_H-M   'P 1'
#
loop_
_entity.id
_entity.type
_entity.pdbx_description
1 polymer ?
#
loop_
_entity_poly.entity_id
_entity_poly.type
_entity_poly.pdbx_seq_one_letter_code
_entity_poly.pdbx_strand_id
1 'polypeptide(L)' 'ASTAGLHFTPDLLVELRRMGVEMTFITLQIGLDTFRPVKEERVQDHQIHTEWYELTAPVAEQINRAKLEGRRVIAVGTTA' A
#
# COMPACT_ATOMS: atom_id res chain seq x y z
N ALA A 1 -11.16 -1.96 3.12
CA ALA A 1 -10.92 -0.93 2.09
C ALA A 1 -10.85 -1.60 0.73
N SER A 2 -11.35 -0.95 -0.33
CA SER A 2 -11.21 -1.44 -1.71
C SER A 2 -9.88 -0.94 -2.29
N THR A 3 -8.81 -1.73 -2.17
CA THR A 3 -7.49 -1.40 -2.71
C THR A 3 -7.10 -2.37 -3.81
N ALA A 4 -6.11 -2.00 -4.64
CA ALA A 4 -5.60 -2.88 -5.70
C ALA A 4 -5.13 -4.26 -5.19
N GLY A 5 -4.79 -4.36 -3.90
CA GLY A 5 -4.46 -5.63 -3.25
C GLY A 5 -5.60 -6.65 -3.26
N LEU A 6 -6.87 -6.24 -3.41
CA LEU A 6 -8.01 -7.16 -3.49
C LEU A 6 -8.05 -7.99 -4.77
N HIS A 7 -7.27 -7.62 -5.79
CA HIS A 7 -7.12 -8.46 -6.99
C HIS A 7 -6.21 -9.68 -6.76
N PHE A 8 -5.54 -9.78 -5.60
CA PHE A 8 -4.68 -10.90 -5.26
C PHE A 8 -5.46 -11.99 -4.53
N THR A 9 -5.65 -13.13 -5.20
CA THR A 9 -6.27 -14.32 -4.60
C THR A 9 -5.25 -15.09 -3.74
N PRO A 10 -5.70 -15.89 -2.75
CA PRO A 10 -4.81 -16.76 -1.98
C PRO A 10 -3.93 -17.66 -2.87
N ASP A 11 -4.51 -18.24 -3.91
CA ASP A 11 -3.77 -19.11 -4.85
C ASP A 11 -2.69 -18.32 -5.62
N LEU A 12 -3.01 -17.11 -6.08
CA LEU A 12 -2.03 -16.25 -6.74
C LEU A 12 -0.88 -15.89 -5.80
N LEU A 13 -1.18 -15.62 -4.52
CA LEU A 13 -0.15 -15.32 -3.52
C LEU A 13 0.76 -16.53 -3.26
N VAL A 14 0.21 -17.74 -3.26
CA VAL A 14 1.00 -18.97 -3.13
C VAL A 14 1.93 -19.16 -4.32
N GLU A 15 1.43 -18.98 -5.54
CA GLU A 15 2.23 -19.12 -6.76
C GLU A 15 3.35 -18.07 -6.84
N LEU A 16 3.07 -16.82 -6.47
CA LEU A 16 4.10 -15.78 -6.38
C LEU A 16 5.20 -16.14 -5.37
N ARG A 17 4.85 -16.68 -4.20
CA ARG A 17 5.85 -17.15 -3.22
C ARG A 17 6.69 -18.30 -3.76
N ARG A 18 6.09 -19.24 -4.49
CA ARG A 18 6.79 -20.35 -5.15
C ARG A 18 7.79 -19.87 -6.20
N MET A 19 7.48 -18.77 -6.88
CA MET A 19 8.38 -18.10 -7.83
C MET A 19 9.50 -17.30 -7.15
N GLY A 20 9.58 -17.30 -5.81
CA GLY A 20 10.59 -16.54 -5.06
C GLY A 20 10.27 -15.06 -4.90
N VAL A 21 9.01 -14.64 -5.14
CA VAL A 21 8.58 -13.27 -4.89
C VAL A 21 8.43 -13.05 -3.38
N GLU A 22 9.24 -12.16 -2.85
CA GLU A 22 9.12 -11.69 -1.47
C GLU A 22 7.93 -10.74 -1.33
N MET A 23 7.16 -10.91 -0.25
CA MET A 23 6.01 -10.07 0.06
C MET A 23 6.24 -9.38 1.39
N THR A 24 5.93 -8.10 1.40
CA THR A 24 6.05 -7.19 2.53
C THR A 24 4.73 -6.45 2.66
N PHE A 25 4.28 -6.23 3.89
CA PHE A 25 3.05 -5.51 4.17
C PHE A 25 3.35 -4.25 4.97
N ILE A 26 2.71 -3.15 4.60
CA ILE A 26 2.68 -1.89 5.33
C ILE A 26 1.27 -1.68 5.87
N THR A 27 1.17 -0.98 6.99
CA THR A 27 -0.14 -0.62 7.55
C THR A 27 -0.46 0.80 7.14
N LEU A 28 -1.68 1.03 6.66
CA LEU A 28 -2.23 2.36 6.46
C LEU A 28 -3.50 2.48 7.30
N GLN A 29 -3.51 3.45 8.21
CA GLN A 29 -4.65 3.86 9.00
C GLN A 29 -5.29 5.05 8.31
N ILE A 30 -6.48 4.81 7.77
CA ILE A 30 -7.30 5.84 7.13
C ILE A 30 -8.36 6.32 8.11
N GLY A 31 -8.46 7.64 8.29
CA GLY A 31 -9.51 8.24 9.11
C GLY A 31 -10.89 8.05 8.47
N LEU A 32 -11.95 8.02 9.29
CA LEU A 32 -13.36 7.94 8.84
C LEU A 32 -13.70 9.01 7.79
N ASP A 33 -12.97 10.11 7.79
CA ASP A 33 -13.22 11.26 6.95
C ASP A 33 -12.73 11.09 5.50
N THR A 34 -11.84 10.12 5.24
CA THR A 34 -11.38 9.78 3.87
C THR A 34 -12.46 9.15 2.99
N PHE A 35 -13.56 8.68 3.59
CA PHE A 35 -14.73 8.17 2.86
C PHE A 35 -15.89 9.18 2.80
N ARG A 36 -15.70 10.40 3.33
CA ARG A 36 -16.74 11.43 3.22
C ARG A 36 -16.87 11.84 1.75
N PRO A 37 -18.10 11.92 1.20
CA PRO A 37 -18.31 12.50 -0.11
C PRO A 37 -17.76 13.93 -0.14
N VAL A 38 -17.15 14.32 -1.26
CA VAL A 38 -16.77 15.72 -1.51
C VAL A 38 -18.05 16.56 -1.48
N LYS A 39 -18.10 17.56 -0.59
CA LYS A 39 -19.27 18.43 -0.41
C LYS A 39 -19.07 19.83 -0.98
N GLU A 40 -17.82 20.14 -1.33
CA GLU A 40 -17.38 21.43 -1.81
C GLU A 40 -17.68 21.57 -3.31
N GLU A 41 -18.12 22.77 -3.71
CA GLU A 41 -18.46 23.07 -5.11
C GLU A 41 -17.22 23.03 -6.02
N ARG A 42 -16.04 23.30 -5.46
CA ARG A 42 -14.76 23.21 -6.13
C ARG A 42 -13.89 22.15 -5.45
N VAL A 43 -13.35 21.23 -6.25
CA VAL A 43 -12.48 20.14 -5.75
C VAL A 43 -11.24 20.67 -5.02
N GLN A 44 -10.74 21.85 -5.39
CA GLN A 44 -9.55 22.45 -4.75
C GLN A 44 -9.80 22.85 -3.29
N ASP A 45 -11.06 23.04 -2.91
CA ASP A 45 -11.45 23.50 -1.57
C ASP A 45 -11.72 22.30 -0.64
N HIS A 46 -11.74 21.07 -1.18
CA HIS A 46 -11.91 19.85 -0.40
C HIS A 46 -10.63 19.51 0.35
N GLN A 47 -10.67 19.60 1.68
CA GLN A 47 -9.56 19.14 2.51
C GLN A 47 -9.56 17.62 2.62
N ILE A 48 -8.55 16.99 2.03
CA ILE A 48 -8.28 15.57 2.25
C ILE A 48 -7.65 15.42 3.64
N HIS A 49 -8.29 14.61 4.49
CA HIS A 49 -7.83 14.36 5.84
C HIS A 49 -6.54 13.54 5.84
N THR A 50 -5.69 13.78 6.85
CA THR A 50 -4.39 13.14 6.99
C THR A 50 -4.52 11.62 7.15
N GLU A 51 -3.71 10.88 6.41
CA GLU A 51 -3.55 9.44 6.58
C GLU A 51 -2.31 9.17 7.44
N TRP A 52 -2.35 8.08 8.22
CA TRP A 52 -1.21 7.64 9.01
C TRP A 52 -0.77 6.28 8.51
N TYR A 53 0.53 6.08 8.29
CA TYR A 53 1.07 4.79 7.88
C TYR A 53 2.11 4.28 8.88
N GLU A 54 2.27 2.97 8.92
CA GLU A 54 3.30 2.28 9.68
C GLU A 54 4.22 1.51 8.74
N LEU A 55 5.51 1.85 8.82
CA LEU A 55 6.59 1.12 8.19
C LEU A 55 7.53 0.62 9.30
N THR A 56 7.48 -0.66 9.61
CA THR A 56 8.35 -1.22 10.65
C THR A 56 9.79 -1.31 10.16
N ALA A 57 10.76 -1.26 11.07
CA ALA A 57 12.18 -1.38 10.72
C ALA A 57 12.52 -2.66 9.92
N PRO A 58 11.97 -3.86 10.27
CA PRO A 58 12.21 -5.08 9.47
C PRO A 58 11.70 -4.97 8.03
N VAL A 59 10.56 -4.30 7.84
CA VAL A 59 9.99 -4.06 6.51
C VAL A 59 10.88 -3.12 5.71
N ALA A 60 11.32 -2.01 6.32
CA ALA A 60 12.22 -1.06 5.68
C ALA A 60 13.55 -1.74 5.27
N GLU A 61 14.09 -2.58 6.15
CA GLU A 61 15.31 -3.34 5.88
C GLU A 61 15.13 -4.30 4.69
N GLN A 62 14.01 -5.00 4.61
CA GLN A 62 13.71 -5.91 3.50
C GLN A 62 13.65 -5.16 2.15
N ILE A 63 12.99 -4.00 2.11
CA ILE A 63 12.91 -3.15 0.91
C ILE A 63 14.30 -2.63 0.51
N ASN A 64 15.06 -2.14 1.49
CA ASN A 64 16.41 -1.62 1.26
C ASN A 64 17.35 -2.72 0.74
N ARG A 65 17.30 -3.91 1.33
CA ARG A 65 18.05 -5.08 0.86
C ARG A 65 17.72 -5.40 -0.60
N ALA A 66 16.43 -5.49 -0.95
CA ALA A 66 16.02 -5.75 -2.31
C ALA A 66 16.56 -4.69 -3.29
N LYS A 67 16.55 -3.41 -2.91
CA LYS A 67 17.13 -2.33 -3.72
C LYS A 67 18.65 -2.45 -3.87
N LEU A 68 19.38 -2.72 -2.80
CA LEU A 68 20.83 -2.88 -2.79
C LEU A 68 21.27 -4.09 -3.64
N GLU A 69 20.49 -5.16 -3.63
CA GLU A 69 20.68 -6.36 -4.47
C GLU A 69 20.29 -6.14 -5.95
N GLY A 70 19.83 -4.94 -6.33
CA GLY A 70 19.39 -4.63 -7.70
C GLY A 70 18.05 -5.27 -8.08
N ARG A 71 17.26 -5.75 -7.11
CA ARG A 71 15.96 -6.40 -7.33
C ARG A 71 14.85 -5.37 -7.51
N ARG A 72 13.77 -5.79 -8.17
CA ARG A 72 12.58 -4.96 -8.35
C ARG A 72 11.80 -4.86 -7.03
N VAL A 73 11.31 -3.67 -6.74
CA VAL A 73 10.33 -3.40 -5.67
C VAL A 73 9.07 -2.90 -6.36
N ILE A 74 7.97 -3.62 -6.18
CA ILE A 74 6.68 -3.35 -6.85
C ILE A 74 5.67 -3.02 -5.76
N ALA A 75 5.19 -1.76 -5.74
CA ALA A 75 4.13 -1.34 -4.83
C ALA A 75 2.77 -1.81 -5.36
N VAL A 76 1.90 -2.27 -4.46
CA VAL A 76 0.54 -2.71 -4.76
C VAL A 76 -0.43 -1.83 -3.98
N GLY A 77 -1.15 -0.97 -4.70
CA GLY A 77 -1.99 0.08 -4.13
C GLY A 77 -1.55 1.45 -4.62
N THR A 78 -2.53 2.32 -4.91
CA THR A 78 -2.28 3.71 -5.35
C THR A 78 -2.24 4.69 -4.19
N THR A 79 -2.49 4.23 -2.97
CA THR A 79 -2.43 5.08 -1.79
C THR A 79 -0.98 5.43 -1.49
N ALA A 80 -0.71 6.73 -1.43
CA ALA A 80 0.61 7.34 -1.24
C ALA A 80 0.88 7.60 0.24
#